data_AF-A0A6B3NMZ8-F1
#
_entry.id   AF-A0A6B3NMZ8-F1
#
_cell.length_a   1.000
_cell.length_b   1.000
_cell.length_c   1.000
_cell.angle_alpha   90.00
_cell.angle_beta   90.00
_cell.angle_gamma   90.00
#
_symmetry.space_group_name_H-M   'P 1'
#
loop_
_entity.id
_entity.type
_entity.pdbx_description
1 polymer ?
#
loop_
_entity_poly.entity_id
_entity_poly.type
_entity_poly.pdbx_seq_one_letter_code
_entity_poly.pdbx_strand_id
1 'polypeptide(L)' 'MTHETVYQTDNLGIFIGTAIADRSPLEPGVLLIPRGCVEIAPPAIPEGKVAHWDGEKWSLIIPTTA' A
#
# COMPACT_ATOMS: atom_id res chain seq x y z
N MET A 1 18.21 -0.12 12.81
CA MET A 1 17.47 0.47 11.69
C MET A 1 16.01 0.16 11.91
N THR A 2 15.19 1.21 12.02
CA THR A 2 13.75 1.10 12.29
C THR A 2 13.05 1.23 10.95
N HIS A 3 12.42 0.15 10.51
CA HIS A 3 11.72 0.11 9.22
C HIS A 3 10.24 -0.18 9.48
N GLU A 4 9.39 0.33 8.61
CA GLU A 4 7.94 0.14 8.69
C GLU A 4 7.44 -0.49 7.39
N THR A 5 6.48 -1.40 7.52
CA THR A 5 5.85 -2.03 6.37
C THR A 5 4.89 -1.05 5.72
N VAL A 6 5.03 -0.85 4.42
CA VAL A 6 4.12 -0.07 3.58
C VAL A 6 3.54 -0.97 2.48
N TYR A 7 2.46 -0.52 1.87
CA TYR A 7 1.63 -1.35 0.99
C TYR A 7 1.65 -0.78 -0.41
N GLN A 8 2.25 -1.52 -1.35
CA GLN A 8 2.48 -1.09 -2.71
C GLN A 8 1.22 -1.28 -3.57
N THR A 9 0.92 -0.26 -4.36
CA THR A 9 -0.11 -0.30 -5.39
C THR A 9 0.49 -0.26 -6.79
N ASP A 10 -0.22 -0.78 -7.78
CA ASP A 10 0.06 -0.52 -9.19
C ASP A 10 -0.45 0.87 -9.62
N ASN A 11 -0.33 1.20 -10.91
CA ASN A 11 -0.78 2.49 -11.44
C ASN A 11 -2.31 2.69 -11.39
N LEU A 12 -3.07 1.63 -11.12
CA LEU A 12 -4.53 1.66 -10.96
C LEU A 12 -4.95 1.64 -9.49
N GLY A 13 -4.00 1.72 -8.54
CA GLY A 13 -4.30 1.65 -7.11
C GLY A 13 -4.55 0.23 -6.59
N ILE A 14 -4.30 -0.81 -7.38
CA ILE A 14 -4.50 -2.21 -6.94
C ILE A 14 -3.34 -2.63 -6.06
N PHE A 15 -3.64 -3.21 -4.90
CA PHE A 15 -2.63 -3.77 -4.02
C PHE A 15 -1.86 -4.91 -4.69
N ILE A 16 -0.53 -4.76 -4.78
CA ILE A 16 0.36 -5.75 -5.42
C ILE A 16 1.39 -6.36 -4.47
N GLY A 17 1.48 -5.88 -3.23
CA GLY A 17 2.37 -6.45 -2.22
C GLY A 17 2.84 -5.46 -1.17
N THR A 18 3.71 -5.91 -0.29
CA THR A 18 4.32 -5.07 0.76
C THR A 18 5.71 -4.61 0.36
N ALA A 19 6.08 -3.42 0.79
CA ALA A 19 7.44 -2.90 0.74
C ALA A 19 7.87 -2.41 2.13
N ILE A 20 9.13 -2.02 2.26
CA ILE A 20 9.71 -1.51 3.50
C ILE A 20 10.03 -0.03 3.30
N ALA A 21 9.60 0.81 4.23
CA ALA A 21 9.95 2.22 4.31
C ALA A 21 10.91 2.45 5.49
N ASP A 22 12.00 3.15 5.20
CA ASP A 22 12.99 3.56 6.20
C ASP A 22 12.57 4.89 6.84
N ARG A 23 12.97 5.10 8.09
CA ARG A 23 12.88 6.44 8.71
C ARG A 23 13.94 7.37 8.13
N SER A 24 13.56 8.62 7.88
CA SER A 24 14.47 9.65 7.42
C SER A 24 15.56 9.91 8.48
N PRO A 25 16.84 9.79 8.13
CA PRO A 25 17.92 10.16 9.04
C PRO A 25 18.05 11.69 9.21
N LEU A 26 17.43 12.47 8.32
CA LEU A 26 17.49 13.94 8.33
C LEU A 26 16.31 14.57 9.07
N GLU A 27 15.17 13.88 9.07
CA GLU A 27 13.91 14.40 9.60
C GLU A 27 13.29 13.40 10.59
N PRO A 28 13.40 13.66 11.90
CA PRO A 28 12.85 12.79 12.92
C PRO A 28 11.32 12.63 12.75
N GLY A 29 10.89 11.37 12.58
CA GLY A 29 9.48 11.02 12.45
C GLY A 29 8.95 10.96 11.01
N VAL A 30 9.77 11.29 10.00
CA VAL A 30 9.39 11.13 8.58
C VAL A 30 9.76 9.73 8.09
N LEU A 31 8.85 9.07 7.38
CA LEU A 31 9.11 7.83 6.65
C LEU A 31 9.43 8.14 5.18
N LEU A 32 10.42 7.45 4.63
CA LEU A 32 10.80 7.49 3.23
C LEU A 32 9.97 6.47 2.46
N ILE A 33 8.74 6.85 2.14
CA ILE A 33 7.77 5.98 1.48
C ILE A 33 8.11 5.86 -0.01
N PRO A 34 8.29 4.63 -0.55
CA PRO A 34 8.48 4.41 -1.97
C PRO A 34 7.27 4.88 -2.80
N ARG A 35 7.51 5.26 -4.06
CA ARG A 35 6.43 5.67 -4.96
C ARG A 35 5.41 4.54 -5.14
N GLY A 36 4.13 4.88 -4.98
CA GLY A 36 3.01 3.94 -5.12
C GLY A 36 2.66 3.20 -3.82
N CYS A 37 3.43 3.41 -2.75
CA CYS A 37 3.15 2.81 -1.46
C CYS A 37 2.22 3.70 -0.64
N VAL A 38 1.42 3.05 0.20
CA VAL A 38 0.59 3.69 1.22
C VAL A 38 0.90 3.07 2.58
N GLU A 39 0.74 3.85 3.64
CA GLU A 39 1.03 3.40 5.02
C GLU A 39 -0.13 2.61 5.63
N ILE A 40 -1.34 2.78 5.09
CA ILE A 40 -2.54 2.13 5.61
C ILE A 40 -2.60 0.70 5.10
N ALA A 41 -2.72 -0.26 6.01
CA ALA A 41 -2.84 -1.67 5.67
C ALA A 41 -4.12 -1.97 4.87
N PRO A 42 -4.05 -2.79 3.79
CA PRO A 42 -5.25 -3.27 3.14
C PRO A 42 -6.06 -4.16 4.09
N PRO A 43 -7.39 -4.18 3.96
CA PRO A 43 -8.22 -5.15 4.67
C PRO A 43 -7.90 -6.57 4.22
N ALA A 44 -8.35 -7.57 4.99
CA ALA A 44 -8.27 -8.97 4.56
C ALA A 44 -8.95 -9.15 3.20
N ILE A 45 -8.22 -9.69 2.23
CA ILE A 45 -8.67 -9.86 0.86
C ILE A 45 -9.26 -11.27 0.72
N PRO A 46 -10.58 -11.43 0.57
CA PRO A 46 -11.18 -12.74 0.32
C PRO A 46 -10.87 -13.22 -1.10
N GLU A 47 -11.02 -14.53 -1.33
CA GLU A 47 -10.85 -15.13 -2.65
C GLU A 47 -11.74 -14.44 -3.71
N GLY A 48 -11.17 -14.18 -4.89
CA GLY A 48 -11.86 -13.52 -5.99
C GLY A 48 -12.04 -12.01 -5.88
N LYS A 49 -11.46 -11.36 -4.85
CA LYS A 49 -11.41 -9.89 -4.72
C LYS A 49 -9.98 -9.38 -4.70
N VAL A 50 -9.84 -8.07 -4.93
CA VAL A 50 -8.60 -7.32 -4.77
C VAL A 50 -8.86 -6.07 -3.93
N ALA A 51 -7.84 -5.60 -3.21
CA ALA A 51 -7.89 -4.31 -2.52
C ALA A 51 -7.48 -3.19 -3.50
N HIS A 52 -8.31 -2.17 -3.62
CA HIS A 52 -8.08 -0.98 -4.45
C HIS A 52 -8.00 0.25 -3.54
N TRP A 53 -6.94 1.04 -3.70
CA TRP A 53 -6.71 2.31 -3.03
C TRP A 53 -7.29 3.44 -3.86
N ASP A 54 -8.24 4.21 -3.31
CA ASP A 54 -8.86 5.35 -4.00
C ASP A 54 -8.15 6.70 -3.78
N GLY A 55 -7.04 6.69 -3.04
CA GLY A 55 -6.33 7.90 -2.59
C GLY A 55 -6.51 8.17 -1.10
N GLU A 56 -7.57 7.65 -0.49
CA GLU A 56 -7.91 7.90 0.92
C GLU A 56 -8.14 6.61 1.72
N LYS A 57 -8.70 5.57 1.09
CA LYS A 57 -9.06 4.31 1.74
C LYS A 57 -9.01 3.12 0.78
N TRP A 58 -9.00 1.94 1.40
CA TRP A 58 -9.12 0.67 0.68
C TRP A 58 -10.58 0.30 0.42
N SER A 59 -10.84 -0.21 -0.79
CA SER A 59 -12.09 -0.86 -1.17
C SER A 59 -11.83 -2.25 -1.72
N LEU A 60 -12.67 -3.23 -1.39
CA LEU A 60 -12.58 -4.58 -1.96
C LEU A 60 -13.44 -4.64 -3.23
N ILE A 61 -12.79 -4.82 -4.37
CA ILE A 61 -13.46 -4.91 -5.68
C ILE A 61 -13.28 -6.31 -6.27
N ILE A 62 -14.17 -6.68 -7.19
CA ILE A 62 -14.00 -7.87 -8.02
C ILE A 62 -13.26 -7.42 -9.29
N PRO A 63 -12.06 -7.94 -9.57
CA PRO A 63 -11.40 -7.64 -10.82
C PRO A 63 -12.26 -8.22 -11.95
N THR A 64 -12.76 -7.36 -12.84
CA THR A 64 -13.44 -7.83 -14.05
C THR A 64 -12.37 -8.32 -15.00
N THR A 65 -12.18 -9.64 -15.08
CA THR A 65 -11.39 -10.25 -16.15
C THR A 65 -12.14 -9.98 -17.45
N ALA A 66 -11.57 -9.14 -18.32
CA ALA A 66 -12.05 -8.95 -19.68
C ALA A 66 -11.75 -10.20 -20.54
#